data_AF-A5I4D8-F1
#
_entry.id   AF-A5I4D8-F1
#
_cell.length_a   1.000
_cell.length_b   1.000
_cell.length_c   1.000
_cell.angle_alpha   90.00
_cell.angle_beta   90.00
_cell.angle_gamma   90.00
#
_symmetry.space_group_name_H-M   'P 1'
#
loop_
_entity.id
_entity.type
_entity.pdbx_description
1 polymer ?
#
loop_
_entity_poly.entity_id
_entity_poly.type
_entity_poly.pdbx_seq_one_letter_code
_entity_poly.pdbx_strand_id
1 'polypeptide(L)'
;MIKSIKELFFNKEMREHINNVEQVFNAIAKEEGSNENMLDWINENLKAVEEDGVLEGLSDREKFLFSFAALSSSLQDMLMS
;
A
#
# COMPACT_ATOMS: atom_id res chain seq x y z
N MET A 1 -7.36 10.11 -4.21
CA MET A 1 -6.02 9.47 -4.13
C MET A 1 -5.27 10.00 -2.93
N ILE A 2 -4.57 9.11 -2.22
CA ILE A 2 -3.84 9.41 -0.99
C ILE A 2 -2.58 10.20 -1.35
N LYS A 3 -2.42 11.38 -0.75
CA LYS A 3 -1.29 12.27 -1.03
C LYS A 3 -0.05 11.93 -0.20
N SER A 4 -0.25 11.46 1.03
CA SER A 4 0.84 11.24 1.97
C SER A 4 0.42 10.26 3.07
N ILE A 5 1.22 9.21 3.28
CA ILE A 5 1.01 8.26 4.39
C ILE A 5 1.16 8.96 5.75
N LYS A 6 1.99 10.02 5.84
CA LYS A 6 2.20 10.77 7.09
C LYS A 6 0.93 11.47 7.56
N GLU A 7 0.07 11.87 6.63
CA GLU A 7 -1.21 12.55 6.91
C GLU A 7 -2.31 11.58 7.35
N LEU A 8 -2.03 10.27 7.41
CA LEU A 8 -2.97 9.25 7.88
C LEU A 8 -2.89 8.99 9.39
N PHE A 9 -1.98 9.69 10.10
CA PHE A 9 -1.87 9.71 11.56
C PHE A 9 -1.83 8.33 12.24
N PHE A 10 -1.20 7.34 11.60
CA PHE A 10 -0.99 6.02 12.21
C PHE A 10 -0.12 6.10 13.46
N ASN A 11 -0.33 5.17 14.41
CA ASN A 11 0.49 5.05 15.61
C ASN A 11 1.92 4.58 15.29
N LYS A 12 2.78 4.50 16.31
CA LYS A 12 4.19 4.14 16.12
C LYS A 12 4.34 2.74 15.53
N GLU A 13 3.68 1.72 16.09
CA GLU A 13 3.84 0.34 15.63
C GLU A 13 3.39 0.19 14.17
N MET A 14 2.27 0.81 13.79
CA MET A 14 1.76 0.74 12.42
C MET A 14 2.68 1.48 11.44
N ARG A 15 3.27 2.61 11.82
CA ARG A 15 4.26 3.30 10.95
C ARG A 15 5.52 2.46 10.75
N GLU A 16 5.98 1.77 11.79
CA GLU A 16 7.10 0.83 11.68
C GLU A 16 6.75 -0.33 10.73
N HIS A 17 5.54 -0.88 10.85
CA HIS A 17 5.07 -1.93 9.94
C HIS A 17 4.99 -1.45 8.48
N ILE A 18 4.40 -0.26 8.24
CA ILE A 18 4.32 0.33 6.90
C ILE A 18 5.71 0.54 6.31
N ASN A 19 6.67 1.03 7.09
CA ASN A 19 8.06 1.22 6.62
C ASN A 19 8.73 -0.12 6.27
N ASN A 20 8.48 -1.18 7.04
CA ASN A 20 9.03 -2.51 6.73
C ASN A 20 8.46 -3.04 5.40
N VAL A 21 7.15 -2.89 5.19
CA VAL A 21 6.47 -3.29 3.93
C VAL A 21 6.99 -2.45 2.75
N GLU A 22 7.16 -1.14 2.93
CA GLU A 22 7.72 -0.25 1.92
C GLU A 22 9.14 -0.66 1.51
N GLN A 23 9.98 -1.04 2.47
CA GLN A 23 11.34 -1.51 2.19
C GLN A 23 11.36 -2.79 1.38
N VAL A 24 10.49 -3.75 1.73
CA VAL A 24 10.36 -5.01 0.99
C VAL A 24 9.86 -4.75 -0.43
N PHE A 25 8.80 -3.93 -0.57
CA PHE A 25 8.27 -3.54 -1.87
C PHE A 25 9.35 -2.89 -2.75
N ASN A 26 10.06 -1.89 -2.23
CA ASN A 26 11.08 -1.16 -2.98
C ASN A 26 12.27 -2.06 -3.37
N ALA A 27 12.61 -3.05 -2.56
CA ALA A 27 13.64 -4.02 -2.90
C ALA A 27 13.22 -4.87 -4.11
N ILE A 28 12.00 -5.40 -4.10
CA ILE A 28 11.44 -6.19 -5.20
C ILE A 28 11.28 -5.34 -6.46
N ALA A 29 10.67 -4.16 -6.36
CA ALA A 29 10.49 -3.25 -7.48
C ALA A 29 11.83 -2.94 -8.18
N LYS A 30 12.88 -2.72 -7.39
CA LYS A 30 14.24 -2.50 -7.91
C LYS A 30 14.81 -3.73 -8.63
N GLU A 31 14.62 -4.93 -8.08
CA GLU A 31 15.05 -6.17 -8.73
C GLU A 31 14.32 -6.41 -10.06
N GLU A 32 13.05 -6.02 -10.15
CA GLU A 32 12.23 -6.08 -11.36
C GLU A 32 12.49 -4.92 -12.34
N GLY A 33 13.35 -3.95 -11.98
CA GLY A 33 13.65 -2.78 -12.81
C GLY A 33 12.53 -1.73 -12.86
N SER A 34 11.59 -1.78 -11.92
CA SER A 34 10.54 -0.78 -11.73
C SER A 34 11.04 0.40 -10.89
N ASN A 35 10.54 1.60 -11.21
CA ASN A 35 10.73 2.83 -10.42
C ASN A 35 9.46 3.20 -9.62
N GLU A 36 8.46 2.33 -9.63
CA GLU A 36 7.24 2.52 -8.86
C GLU A 36 7.56 2.45 -7.36
N ASN A 37 6.98 3.38 -6.58
CA ASN A 37 7.03 3.31 -5.12
C ASN A 37 5.72 2.74 -4.56
N MET A 38 5.75 2.29 -3.31
CA MET A 38 4.61 1.65 -2.66
C MET A 38 3.33 2.51 -2.67
N LEU A 39 3.44 3.84 -2.51
CA LEU A 39 2.27 4.71 -2.48
C LEU A 39 1.64 4.86 -3.86
N ASP A 40 2.46 4.88 -4.91
CA ASP A 40 1.98 4.88 -6.30
C ASP A 40 1.21 3.60 -6.58
N TRP A 41 1.79 2.43 -6.24
CA TRP A 41 1.13 1.13 -6.37
C TRP A 41 -0.21 1.07 -5.63
N ILE A 42 -0.25 1.55 -4.38
CA ILE A 42 -1.48 1.62 -3.58
C ILE A 42 -2.52 2.50 -4.28
N ASN A 43 -2.12 3.67 -4.76
CA ASN A 43 -3.02 4.58 -5.45
C ASN A 43 -3.54 3.97 -6.77
N GLU A 44 -2.71 3.26 -7.54
CA GLU A 44 -3.17 2.58 -8.76
C GLU A 44 -4.19 1.49 -8.45
N ASN A 45 -3.93 0.67 -7.43
CA ASN A 45 -4.87 -0.37 -6.99
C ASN A 45 -6.18 0.21 -6.47
N LEU A 46 -6.13 1.33 -5.73
CA LEU A 46 -7.34 2.00 -5.26
C LEU A 46 -8.17 2.56 -6.41
N LYS A 47 -7.55 3.10 -7.47
CA LYS A 47 -8.31 3.54 -8.66
C LYS A 47 -9.07 2.38 -9.30
N ALA A 48 -8.42 1.22 -9.43
CA ALA A 48 -9.04 0.04 -10.03
C ALA A 48 -10.30 -0.42 -9.30
N VAL A 49 -10.35 -0.29 -7.96
CA VAL A 49 -11.53 -0.69 -7.16
C VAL A 49 -12.49 0.47 -6.87
N GLU A 50 -12.10 1.72 -7.12
CA GLU A 50 -12.99 2.89 -6.99
C GLU A 50 -14.08 2.88 -8.07
N GLU A 51 -13.77 2.35 -9.26
CA GLU A 51 -14.73 2.22 -10.38
C GLU A 51 -15.92 1.30 -10.04
N ASP A 52 -15.72 0.34 -9.12
CA ASP A 52 -16.75 -0.62 -8.68
C ASP A 52 -17.55 -0.12 -7.46
N GLY A 53 -17.32 1.10 -6.97
CA GLY A 53 -17.99 1.67 -5.79
C GLY A 53 -17.58 1.03 -4.45
N VAL A 54 -16.61 0.11 -4.45
CA VAL A 54 -16.13 -0.61 -3.25
C VAL A 54 -15.57 0.34 -2.19
N LEU A 55 -15.03 1.47 -2.63
CA LEU A 55 -14.40 2.47 -1.76
C LEU A 55 -15.32 3.60 -1.33
N GLU A 56 -16.61 3.56 -1.70
CA GLU A 56 -17.56 4.62 -1.37
C GLU A 56 -17.76 4.72 0.15
N GLY A 57 -17.68 5.94 0.70
CA GLY A 57 -17.83 6.20 2.13
C GLY A 57 -16.59 5.92 3.00
N LEU A 58 -15.52 5.32 2.45
CA LEU A 58 -14.27 5.12 3.18
C LEU A 58 -13.43 6.41 3.24
N SER A 59 -12.82 6.66 4.40
CA SER A 59 -11.79 7.68 4.55
C SER A 59 -10.49 7.28 3.85
N ASP A 60 -9.62 8.26 3.55
CA ASP A 60 -8.30 7.98 2.96
C ASP A 60 -7.48 6.99 3.79
N ARG A 61 -7.63 7.01 5.12
CA ARG A 61 -6.96 6.09 6.03
C ARG A 61 -7.48 4.66 5.87
N GLU A 62 -8.79 4.48 5.71
CA GLU A 62 -9.41 3.18 5.49
C GLU A 62 -9.09 2.63 4.10
N LYS A 63 -9.15 3.49 3.07
CA LYS A 63 -8.71 3.15 1.71
C LYS A 63 -7.25 2.69 1.71
N PHE A 64 -6.37 3.43 2.40
CA PHE A 64 -4.97 3.02 2.55
C PHE A 64 -4.87 1.64 3.18
N LEU A 65 -5.51 1.40 4.34
CA LEU A 65 -5.41 0.12 5.05
C LEU A 65 -5.94 -1.05 4.21
N PHE A 66 -7.00 -0.84 3.43
CA PHE A 66 -7.55 -1.85 2.52
C PHE A 66 -6.51 -2.29 1.49
N SER A 67 -5.94 -1.36 0.73
CA SER A 67 -4.95 -1.68 -0.31
C SER A 67 -3.62 -2.13 0.29
N PHE A 68 -3.20 -1.54 1.41
CA PHE A 68 -1.99 -1.93 2.14
C PHE A 68 -2.06 -3.37 2.68
N ALA A 69 -3.23 -3.82 3.15
CA ALA A 69 -3.42 -5.20 3.59
C ALA A 69 -3.27 -6.18 2.41
N ALA A 70 -3.84 -5.85 1.26
CA ALA A 70 -3.70 -6.65 0.04
C ALA A 70 -2.23 -6.74 -0.40
N LEU A 71 -1.52 -5.60 -0.43
CA LEU A 71 -0.09 -5.56 -0.73
C LEU A 71 0.71 -6.44 0.24
N SER A 72 0.49 -6.27 1.55
CA SER A 72 1.25 -6.98 2.57
C SER A 72 1.07 -8.49 2.45
N SER A 73 -0.14 -8.96 2.15
CA SER A 73 -0.41 -10.39 1.89
C SER A 73 0.34 -10.89 0.65
N SER A 74 0.28 -10.15 -0.46
CA SER A 74 0.96 -10.52 -1.71
C SER A 74 2.48 -10.61 -1.54
N LEU A 75 3.08 -9.66 -0.83
CA LEU A 75 4.51 -9.68 -0.52
C LEU A 75 4.88 -10.87 0.37
N GLN A 76 4.04 -11.18 1.38
CA GLN A 76 4.26 -12.33 2.25
C GLN A 76 4.23 -13.64 1.46
N ASP A 77 3.26 -13.80 0.55
CA ASP A 77 3.15 -15.00 -0.28
C ASP A 77 4.38 -15.19 -1.18
N MET A 78 4.88 -14.11 -1.79
CA MET A 78 6.11 -14.15 -2.61
C MET A 78 7.37 -14.50 -1.82
N LEU A 79 7.46 -14.09 -0.55
CA LEU A 79 8.62 -14.39 0.30
C LEU A 79 8.61 -15.83 0.84
N MET A 80 7.45 -16.49 0.84
CA MET A 80 7.30 -17.87 1.30
C MET A 80 7.34 -18.90 0.17
N SER A 81 7.29 -18.45 -1.10
CA SER A 81 7.42 -19.29 -2.30
C SER A 81 8.88 -19.53 -2.69
#